data_AF-A0A151GVL2-F1
#
_entry.id   AF-A0A151GVL2-F1
#
_cell.length_a   1.000
_cell.length_b   1.000
_cell.length_c   1.000
_cell.angle_alpha   90.00
_cell.angle_beta   90.00
_cell.angle_gamma   90.00
#
_symmetry.space_group_name_H-M   'P 1'
#
loop_
_entity.id
_entity.type
_entity.pdbx_description
1 polymer ?
#
loop_
_entity_poly.entity_id
_entity_poly.type
_entity_poly.pdbx_seq_one_letter_code
_entity_poly.pdbx_strand_id
1 'polypeptide(L)'
;MAAAADQEASATIVEFLQAATEVYKVMMHVRQHPGPSGTMMENLLPRLVNATNALLVPAADTPDGGFVLADACRKVGLDLSLKLHRFHDALHVHGGDSSTRSLWSSQDIDALAIRLHDLAVRHADNADLTTCINLPQMSICLFVDGLEEFDGDHLALTHFFKNIGLGEHGKGVKICPSSRQWAVFADAFTDVVPQLGLQDLTYSDMHGYVRHRLRANSDIGRLLERKPEAGDMLIKVAVERSDGVFLWLRLAVDTMMDDFNSLLGISNLFANLERLPSHLDGLFAHLLFEGLTAEQLSVTATIFRLIRAREVVADFLGNYSANSPTVWELAFCLEEDDDDLALSLVVEKVSDDYRPLEEVEHHRRLDEWWPDITLAVTHARHIVIDVKSLQLPLLSELDKTLSWLWMCKPQDRYDHWARSAFGAYEVRVKAPPICQPFLCLASKFGLIKYVSEEVIDTCAKEHQSKESCGNNSAAHNGPTPLLAYAVEFLCSRNRTIYPLSNPTLFKVLLEHPSHMNSGANHEYVDFTTRAPTTPWLTLLRHLCDARRRQWIAYYDIDPLGTARWMEIVRLFVEVGAAHPHAVVASDAWDPEISALDVLQLLDQTYGAVEIPKLKEGLRQKLNASPEYPLSIDMMHG
;
A
#
# COMPACT_ATOMS: atom_id res chain seq x y z
N MET A 1 3.85 -25.00 -28.09
CA MET A 1 2.95 -23.85 -28.32
C MET A 1 3.20 -22.77 -27.28
N ALA A 2 3.18 -23.06 -25.97
CA ALA A 2 3.53 -22.09 -24.91
C ALA A 2 4.93 -21.45 -25.10
N ALA A 3 5.99 -22.25 -25.24
CA ALA A 3 7.36 -21.71 -25.43
C ALA A 3 7.56 -20.83 -26.69
N ALA A 4 6.75 -21.02 -27.73
CA ALA A 4 6.82 -20.19 -28.93
C ALA A 4 6.09 -18.85 -28.73
N ALA A 5 4.98 -18.87 -27.98
CA ALA A 5 4.25 -17.66 -27.59
C ALA A 5 5.05 -16.79 -26.61
N ASP A 6 5.78 -17.42 -25.67
CA ASP A 6 6.66 -16.69 -24.74
C ASP A 6 7.84 -16.03 -25.45
N GLN A 7 8.41 -16.69 -26.45
CA GLN A 7 9.51 -16.14 -27.27
C GLN A 7 9.05 -14.98 -28.15
N GLU A 8 7.83 -15.06 -28.69
CA GLU A 8 7.20 -13.97 -29.46
C GLU A 8 6.83 -12.77 -28.57
N ALA A 9 6.31 -13.01 -27.36
CA ALA A 9 6.01 -11.98 -26.37
C ALA A 9 7.29 -11.28 -25.87
N SER A 10 8.37 -12.02 -25.64
CA SER A 10 9.66 -11.44 -25.27
C SER A 10 10.22 -10.55 -26.39
N ALA A 11 10.13 -10.99 -27.65
CA ALA A 11 10.58 -10.22 -28.80
C ALA A 11 9.82 -8.88 -28.98
N THR A 12 8.50 -8.87 -28.72
CA THR A 12 7.71 -7.63 -28.79
C THR A 12 8.07 -6.63 -27.69
N ILE A 13 8.36 -7.11 -26.47
CA ILE A 13 8.86 -6.25 -25.37
C ILE A 13 10.22 -5.65 -25.72
N VAL A 14 11.15 -6.43 -26.28
CA VAL A 14 12.47 -5.94 -26.69
C VAL A 14 12.35 -4.85 -27.76
N GLU A 15 11.52 -5.06 -28.79
CA GLU A 15 11.32 -4.06 -29.84
C GLU A 15 10.72 -2.77 -29.28
N PHE A 16 9.78 -2.87 -28.34
CA PHE A 16 9.25 -1.71 -27.63
C PHE A 16 10.33 -0.95 -26.85
N LEU A 17 11.10 -1.65 -26.01
CA LEU A 17 12.15 -1.03 -25.19
C LEU A 17 13.20 -0.34 -26.05
N GLN A 18 13.58 -0.93 -27.20
CA GLN A 18 14.47 -0.31 -28.16
C GLN A 18 13.86 0.96 -28.76
N ALA A 19 12.62 0.90 -29.24
CA ALA A 19 11.94 2.05 -29.82
C ALA A 19 11.81 3.21 -28.81
N ALA A 20 11.44 2.91 -27.56
CA ALA A 20 11.32 3.91 -26.49
C ALA A 20 12.68 4.48 -26.06
N THR A 21 13.74 3.66 -26.04
CA THR A 21 15.10 4.11 -25.73
C THR A 21 15.66 5.04 -26.81
N GLU A 22 15.36 4.79 -28.09
CA GLU A 22 15.74 5.71 -29.17
C GLU A 22 15.03 7.07 -29.03
N VAL A 23 13.75 7.07 -28.65
CA VAL A 23 13.03 8.32 -28.33
C VAL A 23 13.71 9.04 -27.16
N TYR A 24 14.06 8.33 -26.09
CA TYR A 24 14.78 8.91 -24.95
C TYR A 24 16.14 9.51 -25.35
N LYS A 25 16.92 8.82 -26.19
CA LYS A 25 18.21 9.33 -26.70
C LYS A 25 18.03 10.63 -27.48
N VAL A 26 17.00 10.71 -28.32
CA VAL A 26 16.66 11.96 -29.04
C VAL A 26 16.25 13.06 -28.06
N MET A 27 15.42 12.76 -27.06
CA MET A 27 15.05 13.74 -26.03
C MET A 27 16.27 14.26 -25.25
N MET A 28 17.23 13.38 -24.90
CA MET A 28 18.49 13.75 -24.26
C MET A 28 19.39 14.58 -25.19
N HIS A 29 19.45 14.23 -26.47
CA HIS A 29 20.20 15.00 -27.46
C HIS A 29 19.63 16.42 -27.60
N VAL A 30 18.31 16.56 -27.72
CA VAL A 30 17.60 17.85 -27.78
C VAL A 30 17.82 18.68 -26.50
N ARG A 31 17.88 18.03 -25.34
CA ARG A 31 18.19 18.68 -24.04
C ARG A 31 19.60 19.30 -24.06
N GLN A 32 20.58 18.57 -24.59
CA GLN A 32 22.00 18.98 -24.65
C GLN A 32 22.29 19.96 -25.80
N HIS A 33 21.64 19.79 -26.95
CA HIS A 33 21.88 20.53 -28.19
C HIS A 33 20.54 21.08 -28.75
N PRO A 34 20.13 22.30 -28.39
CA PRO A 34 18.91 22.90 -28.92
C PRO A 34 19.09 23.26 -30.40
N GLY A 35 18.58 22.41 -31.29
CA GLY A 35 18.58 22.56 -32.75
C GLY A 35 17.42 21.80 -33.41
N PRO A 36 17.19 21.95 -34.73
CA PRO A 36 16.04 21.37 -35.43
C PRO A 36 16.14 19.84 -35.48
N SER A 37 15.56 19.17 -34.49
CA SER A 37 15.52 17.70 -34.36
C SER A 37 14.15 17.11 -34.73
N GLY A 38 13.22 17.94 -35.23
CA GLY A 38 11.84 17.54 -35.53
C GLY A 38 11.75 16.38 -36.53
N THR A 39 12.60 16.38 -37.56
CA THR A 39 12.65 15.32 -38.58
C THR A 39 13.16 13.98 -38.04
N MET A 40 14.02 13.98 -37.02
CA MET A 40 14.50 12.76 -36.38
C MET A 40 13.39 12.10 -35.55
N MET A 41 12.52 12.91 -34.94
CA MET A 41 11.44 12.45 -34.07
C MET A 41 10.23 11.93 -34.86
N GLU A 42 9.91 12.53 -36.01
CA GLU A 42 8.85 12.08 -36.93
C GLU A 42 9.06 10.65 -37.43
N ASN A 43 10.32 10.25 -37.63
CA ASN A 43 10.65 8.89 -38.10
C ASN A 43 10.52 7.82 -37.00
N LEU A 44 10.55 8.22 -35.71
CA LEU A 44 10.48 7.29 -34.58
C LEU A 44 9.06 6.98 -34.13
N LEU A 45 8.12 7.92 -34.34
CA LEU A 45 6.74 7.77 -33.89
C LEU A 45 6.02 6.54 -34.48
N PRO A 46 6.07 6.27 -35.81
CA PRO A 46 5.43 5.06 -36.36
C PRO A 46 6.01 3.76 -35.78
N ARG A 47 7.32 3.73 -35.53
CA ARG A 47 7.99 2.57 -34.94
C ARG A 47 7.53 2.35 -33.50
N LEU A 48 7.49 3.39 -32.68
CA LEU A 48 7.00 3.30 -31.30
C LEU A 48 5.53 2.87 -31.24
N VAL A 49 4.67 3.46 -32.07
CA VAL A 49 3.23 3.12 -32.10
C VAL A 49 3.03 1.67 -32.53
N ASN A 50 3.72 1.21 -33.56
CA ASN A 50 3.65 -0.19 -34.01
C ASN A 50 4.13 -1.15 -32.93
N ALA A 51 5.26 -0.86 -32.26
CA ALA A 51 5.77 -1.67 -31.18
C ALA A 51 4.82 -1.70 -29.97
N THR A 52 4.23 -0.54 -29.63
CA THR A 52 3.24 -0.43 -28.53
C THR A 52 1.97 -1.22 -28.83
N ASN A 53 1.47 -1.18 -30.07
CA ASN A 53 0.27 -1.91 -30.48
C ASN A 53 0.50 -3.43 -30.60
N ALA A 54 1.74 -3.86 -30.81
CA ALA A 54 2.11 -5.27 -30.86
C ALA A 54 2.14 -5.94 -29.48
N LEU A 55 2.17 -5.15 -28.38
CA LEU A 55 2.02 -5.65 -27.01
C LEU A 55 0.55 -6.08 -26.80
N LEU A 56 0.26 -7.37 -26.99
CA LEU A 56 -1.07 -7.95 -26.84
C LEU A 56 -1.57 -7.92 -25.39
N VAL A 57 -2.88 -7.67 -25.20
CA VAL A 57 -3.60 -7.80 -23.92
C VAL A 57 -4.62 -8.94 -24.05
N PRO A 58 -4.46 -10.09 -23.36
CA PRO A 58 -5.52 -11.08 -23.25
C PRO A 58 -6.57 -10.68 -22.21
N ALA A 59 -7.78 -11.25 -22.33
CA ALA A 59 -8.90 -11.02 -21.43
C ALA A 59 -8.60 -11.43 -19.97
N ALA A 60 -9.27 -10.74 -19.04
CA ALA A 60 -9.22 -10.96 -17.60
C ALA A 60 -9.27 -12.46 -17.22
N ASP A 61 -8.42 -12.85 -16.27
CA ASP A 61 -8.26 -14.17 -15.67
C ASP A 61 -7.06 -15.01 -16.19
N THR A 62 -5.82 -14.54 -16.00
CA THR A 62 -4.64 -15.42 -15.84
C THR A 62 -3.58 -14.78 -14.91
N PRO A 63 -3.02 -15.51 -13.92
CA PRO A 63 -1.99 -14.99 -13.02
C PRO A 63 -0.59 -15.44 -13.47
N ASP A 64 0.04 -14.71 -14.39
CA ASP A 64 1.46 -14.92 -14.75
C ASP A 64 2.20 -13.57 -14.86
N GLY A 65 3.38 -13.49 -14.24
CA GLY A 65 4.17 -12.25 -14.09
C GLY A 65 4.66 -11.61 -15.39
N GLY A 66 4.72 -12.35 -16.50
CA GLY A 66 5.09 -11.84 -17.82
C GLY A 66 4.04 -10.90 -18.44
N PHE A 67 2.76 -11.10 -18.13
CA PHE A 67 1.66 -10.28 -18.65
C PHE A 67 1.62 -8.89 -17.99
N VAL A 68 2.01 -8.80 -16.72
CA VAL A 68 2.10 -7.53 -15.97
C VAL A 68 3.15 -6.59 -16.59
N LEU A 69 4.26 -7.13 -17.09
CA LEU A 69 5.31 -6.35 -17.73
C LEU A 69 4.88 -5.80 -19.10
N ALA A 70 4.21 -6.62 -19.92
CA ALA A 70 3.70 -6.19 -21.22
C ALA A 70 2.68 -5.04 -21.07
N ASP A 71 1.79 -5.12 -20.08
CA ASP A 71 0.85 -4.03 -19.76
C ASP A 71 1.55 -2.75 -19.30
N ALA A 72 2.58 -2.86 -18.46
CA ALA A 72 3.39 -1.73 -18.03
C ALA A 72 4.12 -1.07 -19.22
N CYS A 73 4.76 -1.88 -20.08
CA CYS A 73 5.40 -1.41 -21.32
C CYS A 73 4.38 -0.71 -22.24
N ARG A 74 3.22 -1.33 -22.45
CA ARG A 74 2.16 -0.79 -23.29
C ARG A 74 1.65 0.55 -22.75
N LYS A 75 1.45 0.65 -21.44
CA LYS A 75 1.05 1.88 -20.76
C LYS A 75 2.07 3.01 -20.98
N VAL A 76 3.37 2.75 -20.76
CA VAL A 76 4.44 3.73 -21.04
C VAL A 76 4.49 4.12 -22.52
N GLY A 77 4.33 3.16 -23.42
CA GLY A 77 4.29 3.40 -24.87
C GLY A 77 3.14 4.29 -25.32
N LEU A 78 1.95 4.09 -24.74
CA LEU A 78 0.78 4.93 -25.00
C LEU A 78 0.99 6.36 -24.51
N ASP A 79 1.52 6.54 -23.30
CA ASP A 79 1.84 7.86 -22.75
C ASP A 79 2.90 8.59 -23.58
N LEU A 80 3.96 7.88 -23.98
CA LEU A 80 5.02 8.43 -24.82
C LEU A 80 4.52 8.79 -26.23
N SER A 81 3.70 7.94 -26.84
CA SER A 81 3.08 8.19 -28.14
C SER A 81 2.18 9.43 -28.09
N LEU A 82 1.38 9.59 -27.04
CA LEU A 82 0.53 10.76 -26.83
C LEU A 82 1.36 12.06 -26.77
N LYS A 83 2.48 12.05 -26.03
CA LYS A 83 3.39 13.19 -25.94
C LYS A 83 4.08 13.50 -27.27
N LEU A 84 4.50 12.47 -28.01
CA LEU A 84 5.11 12.64 -29.33
C LEU A 84 4.13 13.21 -30.37
N HIS A 85 2.87 12.75 -30.38
CA HIS A 85 1.84 13.32 -31.25
C HIS A 85 1.65 14.82 -30.98
N ARG A 86 1.59 15.22 -29.70
CA ARG A 86 1.49 16.65 -29.32
C ARG A 86 2.69 17.45 -29.76
N PHE A 87 3.89 16.87 -29.66
CA PHE A 87 5.11 17.51 -30.14
C PHE A 87 5.06 17.75 -31.65
N HIS A 88 4.64 16.75 -32.41
CA HIS A 88 4.48 16.85 -33.86
C HIS A 88 3.43 17.92 -34.24
N ASP A 89 2.27 17.92 -33.58
CA ASP A 89 1.23 18.93 -33.80
C ASP A 89 1.74 20.34 -33.49
N ALA A 90 2.50 20.52 -32.40
CA ALA A 90 3.06 21.81 -32.01
C ALA A 90 4.09 22.34 -33.03
N LEU A 91 4.93 21.46 -33.60
CA LEU A 91 5.89 21.81 -34.64
C LEU A 91 5.21 22.30 -35.93
N HIS A 92 4.12 21.65 -36.32
CA HIS A 92 3.35 22.03 -37.50
C HIS A 92 2.60 23.36 -37.36
N VAL A 93 2.10 23.66 -36.16
CA VAL A 93 1.30 24.86 -35.90
C VAL A 93 2.15 26.11 -35.66
N HIS A 94 3.30 26.00 -34.99
CA HIS A 94 4.04 27.17 -34.49
C HIS A 94 5.33 27.52 -35.24
N GLY A 95 5.70 26.80 -36.31
CA GLY A 95 6.82 27.19 -37.16
C GLY A 95 8.16 27.27 -36.42
N GLY A 96 8.66 26.13 -35.95
CA GLY A 96 10.08 25.89 -35.66
C GLY A 96 10.74 26.56 -34.45
N ASP A 97 10.11 27.53 -33.77
CA ASP A 97 10.79 28.35 -32.74
C ASP A 97 10.17 28.27 -31.32
N SER A 98 9.12 27.46 -31.11
CA SER A 98 8.66 27.15 -29.76
C SER A 98 9.63 26.16 -29.10
N SER A 99 10.48 26.69 -28.22
CA SER A 99 11.47 25.99 -27.39
C SER A 99 11.08 24.54 -27.10
N THR A 100 11.80 23.58 -27.67
CA THR A 100 11.65 22.14 -27.38
C THR A 100 11.72 21.81 -25.88
N ARG A 101 12.30 22.72 -25.07
CA ARG A 101 12.33 22.66 -23.60
C ARG A 101 11.00 22.98 -22.92
N SER A 102 10.04 23.62 -23.60
CA SER A 102 8.73 23.93 -23.01
C SER A 102 7.77 22.73 -23.04
N LEU A 103 8.04 21.74 -23.90
CA LEU A 103 7.17 20.56 -24.08
C LEU A 103 7.58 19.37 -23.20
N TRP A 104 8.88 19.21 -22.90
CA TRP A 104 9.36 18.21 -21.95
C TRP A 104 10.13 18.86 -20.81
N SER A 105 9.64 18.66 -19.59
CA SER A 105 10.37 19.08 -18.39
C SER A 105 11.59 18.16 -18.17
N SER A 106 12.61 18.64 -17.44
CA SER A 106 13.72 17.76 -17.04
C SER A 106 13.24 16.57 -16.21
N GLN A 107 12.20 16.78 -15.39
CA GLN A 107 11.57 15.73 -14.60
C GLN A 107 10.92 14.65 -15.47
N ASP A 108 10.31 15.03 -16.59
CA ASP A 108 9.71 14.08 -17.54
C ASP A 108 10.78 13.18 -18.18
N ILE A 109 11.88 13.78 -18.66
CA ILE A 109 13.00 13.04 -19.26
C ILE A 109 13.68 12.12 -18.25
N ASP A 110 13.95 12.63 -17.05
CA ASP A 110 14.60 11.86 -15.99
C ASP A 110 13.68 10.71 -15.51
N ALA A 111 12.37 10.95 -15.41
CA ALA A 111 11.40 9.91 -15.06
C ALA A 111 11.27 8.85 -16.16
N LEU A 112 11.26 9.24 -17.45
CA LEU A 112 11.28 8.28 -18.56
C LEU A 112 12.51 7.38 -18.47
N ALA A 113 13.69 7.96 -18.18
CA ALA A 113 14.93 7.21 -18.02
C ALA A 113 14.81 6.13 -16.92
N ILE A 114 14.33 6.54 -15.73
CA ILE A 114 14.13 5.63 -14.59
C ILE A 114 13.11 4.53 -14.96
N ARG A 115 12.05 4.86 -15.67
CA ARG A 115 10.98 3.92 -16.04
C ARG A 115 11.43 2.93 -17.10
N LEU A 116 12.14 3.37 -18.13
CA LEU A 116 12.73 2.48 -19.12
C LEU A 116 13.78 1.57 -18.49
N HIS A 117 14.57 2.07 -17.54
CA HIS A 117 15.50 1.26 -16.79
C HIS A 117 14.79 0.17 -15.97
N ASP A 118 13.76 0.53 -15.20
CA ASP A 118 12.96 -0.43 -14.42
C ASP A 118 12.31 -1.51 -15.32
N LEU A 119 11.71 -1.10 -16.44
CA LEU A 119 11.11 -2.04 -17.40
C LEU A 119 12.16 -2.96 -18.06
N ALA A 120 13.34 -2.43 -18.39
CA ALA A 120 14.43 -3.23 -18.95
C ALA A 120 15.01 -4.24 -17.94
N VAL A 121 15.15 -3.84 -16.68
CA VAL A 121 15.60 -4.73 -15.60
C VAL A 121 14.60 -5.86 -15.37
N ARG A 122 13.30 -5.56 -15.36
CA ARG A 122 12.23 -6.57 -15.20
C ARG A 122 12.14 -7.58 -16.35
N HIS A 123 12.67 -7.25 -17.53
CA HIS A 123 12.68 -8.15 -18.70
C HIS A 123 13.86 -9.15 -18.69
N ALA A 124 14.89 -8.92 -17.86
CA ALA A 124 16.02 -9.81 -17.58
C ALA A 124 17.00 -10.21 -18.72
N ASP A 125 16.81 -9.80 -19.99
CA ASP A 125 17.64 -10.30 -21.11
C ASP A 125 18.49 -9.26 -21.88
N ASN A 126 18.62 -7.99 -21.44
CA ASN A 126 19.31 -6.97 -22.27
C ASN A 126 20.24 -6.01 -21.50
N ALA A 127 21.49 -6.44 -21.29
CA ALA A 127 22.56 -5.62 -20.71
C ALA A 127 22.98 -4.41 -21.57
N ASP A 128 22.66 -4.41 -22.87
CA ASP A 128 23.03 -3.32 -23.80
C ASP A 128 22.12 -2.08 -23.68
N LEU A 129 20.88 -2.24 -23.20
CA LEU A 129 19.96 -1.11 -23.00
C LEU A 129 20.26 -0.33 -21.71
N THR A 130 20.74 -1.00 -20.66
CA THR A 130 21.03 -0.36 -19.35
C THR A 130 22.26 0.55 -19.40
N THR A 131 23.22 0.28 -20.29
CA THR A 131 24.43 1.10 -20.49
C THR A 131 24.17 2.43 -21.21
N CYS A 132 23.01 2.63 -21.83
CA CYS A 132 22.69 3.83 -22.60
C CYS A 132 22.19 5.03 -21.76
N ILE A 133 22.06 4.90 -20.44
CA ILE A 133 21.45 5.91 -19.54
C ILE A 133 22.50 6.41 -18.52
N ASN A 134 23.12 7.58 -18.74
CA ASN A 134 24.18 8.14 -17.86
C ASN A 134 23.60 8.99 -16.70
N LEU A 135 23.94 8.68 -15.44
CA LEU A 135 23.56 9.40 -14.20
C LEU A 135 24.78 10.15 -13.55
N PRO A 136 24.59 11.21 -12.71
CA PRO A 136 25.69 12.02 -12.12
C PRO A 136 26.50 11.34 -10.97
N GLN A 137 27.77 11.76 -10.75
CA GLN A 137 28.78 11.09 -9.91
C GLN A 137 28.74 11.49 -8.40
N MET A 138 28.60 10.51 -7.48
CA MET A 138 28.54 10.66 -5.99
C MET A 138 29.50 9.68 -5.28
N SER A 139 29.87 9.95 -4.02
CA SER A 139 30.59 8.99 -3.15
C SER A 139 29.60 8.26 -2.22
N ILE A 140 29.69 6.93 -2.13
CA ILE A 140 28.66 6.06 -1.55
C ILE A 140 29.30 5.04 -0.60
N CYS A 141 28.68 4.79 0.55
CA CYS A 141 29.01 3.66 1.43
C CYS A 141 27.78 2.77 1.57
N LEU A 142 27.93 1.48 1.28
CA LEU A 142 26.86 0.50 1.24
C LEU A 142 27.08 -0.53 2.34
N PHE A 143 26.13 -0.59 3.28
CA PHE A 143 25.98 -1.72 4.19
C PHE A 143 24.84 -2.56 3.64
N VAL A 144 25.13 -3.80 3.30
CA VAL A 144 24.16 -4.70 2.67
C VAL A 144 23.98 -5.88 3.60
N ASP A 145 22.81 -5.98 4.20
CA ASP A 145 22.49 -7.08 5.11
C ASP A 145 21.84 -8.22 4.31
N GLY A 146 22.38 -9.44 4.42
CA GLY A 146 21.83 -10.66 3.83
C GLY A 146 21.91 -10.72 2.29
N LEU A 147 23.09 -10.92 1.70
CA LEU A 147 23.21 -11.14 0.25
C LEU A 147 22.39 -12.33 -0.27
N GLU A 148 22.14 -13.33 0.57
CA GLU A 148 21.32 -14.50 0.25
C GLU A 148 19.83 -14.18 0.07
N GLU A 149 19.35 -13.06 0.62
CA GLU A 149 17.95 -12.63 0.46
C GLU A 149 17.66 -12.12 -0.95
N PHE A 150 18.71 -11.95 -1.77
CA PHE A 150 18.57 -11.65 -3.18
C PHE A 150 18.06 -12.87 -3.94
N ASP A 151 16.81 -12.84 -4.40
CA ASP A 151 16.13 -13.94 -5.10
C ASP A 151 16.55 -14.09 -6.59
N GLY A 152 17.81 -13.73 -6.91
CA GLY A 152 18.37 -13.75 -8.27
C GLY A 152 19.69 -14.52 -8.38
N ASP A 153 20.42 -14.34 -9.48
CA ASP A 153 21.71 -15.01 -9.67
C ASP A 153 22.78 -14.46 -8.72
N HIS A 154 23.16 -15.27 -7.72
CA HIS A 154 24.19 -14.93 -6.74
C HIS A 154 25.58 -14.77 -7.36
N LEU A 155 25.90 -15.46 -8.46
CA LEU A 155 27.15 -15.24 -9.18
C LEU A 155 27.14 -13.87 -9.85
N ALA A 156 26.07 -13.52 -10.54
CA ALA A 156 25.90 -12.18 -11.11
C ALA A 156 25.95 -11.09 -10.01
N LEU A 157 25.34 -11.34 -8.84
CA LEU A 157 25.40 -10.45 -7.68
C LEU A 157 26.83 -10.26 -7.17
N THR A 158 27.60 -11.35 -7.03
CA THR A 158 29.00 -11.24 -6.61
C THR A 158 29.85 -10.50 -7.63
N HIS A 159 29.64 -10.75 -8.93
CA HIS A 159 30.29 -10.02 -10.01
C HIS A 159 29.89 -8.55 -10.03
N PHE A 160 28.64 -8.22 -9.76
CA PHE A 160 28.15 -6.85 -9.64
C PHE A 160 28.87 -6.11 -8.52
N PHE A 161 28.92 -6.67 -7.30
CA PHE A 161 29.64 -6.04 -6.19
C PHE A 161 31.14 -5.92 -6.45
N LYS A 162 31.76 -6.92 -7.08
CA LYS A 162 33.16 -6.83 -7.52
C LYS A 162 33.36 -5.73 -8.55
N ASN A 163 32.48 -5.61 -9.55
CA ASN A 163 32.57 -4.60 -10.59
C ASN A 163 32.36 -3.18 -10.03
N ILE A 164 31.50 -3.02 -9.02
CA ILE A 164 31.34 -1.73 -8.34
C ILE A 164 32.59 -1.39 -7.50
N GLY A 165 33.06 -2.34 -6.69
CA GLY A 165 34.17 -2.10 -5.77
C GLY A 165 35.54 -2.00 -6.45
N LEU A 166 35.76 -2.77 -7.53
CA LEU A 166 37.03 -2.90 -8.23
C LEU A 166 37.04 -2.22 -9.61
N GLY A 167 35.88 -1.84 -10.15
CA GLY A 167 35.77 -1.19 -11.46
C GLY A 167 36.13 0.31 -11.44
N GLU A 168 35.89 0.98 -12.56
CA GLU A 168 36.29 2.38 -12.79
C GLU A 168 35.75 3.37 -11.74
N HIS A 169 34.63 3.03 -11.11
CA HIS A 169 33.96 3.84 -10.08
C HIS A 169 34.29 3.43 -8.63
N GLY A 170 35.11 2.40 -8.41
CA GLY A 170 35.41 1.84 -7.07
C GLY A 170 36.08 2.83 -6.11
N LYS A 171 36.73 3.88 -6.61
CA LYS A 171 37.29 4.96 -5.77
C LYS A 171 36.23 5.76 -5.02
N GLY A 172 34.98 5.73 -5.48
CA GLY A 172 33.85 6.44 -4.88
C GLY A 172 32.93 5.57 -4.04
N VAL A 173 33.11 4.24 -4.00
CA VAL A 173 32.15 3.33 -3.34
C VAL A 173 32.83 2.39 -2.35
N LYS A 174 32.34 2.35 -1.10
CA LYS A 174 32.73 1.34 -0.09
C LYS A 174 31.56 0.39 0.17
N ILE A 175 31.84 -0.89 0.36
CA ILE A 175 30.80 -1.93 0.49
C ILE A 175 31.14 -2.84 1.66
N CYS A 176 30.16 -3.11 2.53
CA CYS A 176 30.22 -4.05 3.63
C CYS A 176 28.99 -4.97 3.53
N PRO A 177 29.09 -6.10 2.82
CA PRO A 177 28.01 -7.08 2.74
C PRO A 177 28.09 -8.10 3.89
N SER A 178 26.94 -8.54 4.40
CA SER A 178 26.78 -9.77 5.18
C SER A 178 26.12 -10.85 4.33
N SER A 179 26.43 -12.12 4.58
CA SER A 179 25.75 -13.23 3.91
C SER A 179 25.78 -14.52 4.74
N ARG A 180 24.87 -15.46 4.45
CA ARG A 180 25.06 -16.87 4.81
C ARG A 180 26.32 -17.45 4.15
N GLN A 181 26.83 -18.55 4.71
CA GLN A 181 28.04 -19.24 4.23
C GLN A 181 27.82 -20.08 2.97
N TRP A 182 27.17 -19.51 1.96
CA TRP A 182 26.96 -20.22 0.71
C TRP A 182 28.26 -20.26 -0.10
N ALA A 183 28.53 -21.39 -0.75
CA ALA A 183 29.77 -21.61 -1.51
C ALA A 183 30.02 -20.49 -2.54
N VAL A 184 28.96 -19.99 -3.18
CA VAL A 184 29.03 -18.91 -4.18
C VAL A 184 29.63 -17.63 -3.60
N PHE A 185 29.30 -17.28 -2.36
CA PHE A 185 29.83 -16.08 -1.70
C PHE A 185 31.22 -16.32 -1.11
N ALA A 186 31.47 -17.51 -0.54
CA ALA A 186 32.79 -17.89 -0.05
C ALA A 186 33.83 -17.87 -1.18
N ASP A 187 33.57 -18.60 -2.27
CA ASP A 187 34.47 -18.67 -3.43
C ASP A 187 34.69 -17.30 -4.08
N ALA A 188 33.66 -16.44 -4.06
CA ALA A 188 33.79 -15.10 -4.62
C ALA A 188 34.64 -14.16 -3.76
N PHE A 189 34.55 -14.22 -2.44
CA PHE A 189 35.05 -13.15 -1.57
C PHE A 189 36.22 -13.56 -0.67
N THR A 190 36.42 -14.84 -0.37
CA THR A 190 37.40 -15.29 0.63
C THR A 190 38.84 -14.89 0.31
N ASP A 191 39.23 -14.87 -0.96
CA ASP A 191 40.59 -14.49 -1.38
C ASP A 191 40.75 -12.99 -1.69
N VAL A 192 39.65 -12.24 -1.71
CA VAL A 192 39.61 -10.86 -2.22
C VAL A 192 39.41 -9.84 -1.10
N VAL A 193 38.68 -10.20 -0.03
CA VAL A 193 38.31 -9.29 1.05
C VAL A 193 38.41 -9.96 2.43
N PRO A 194 38.66 -9.18 3.52
CA PRO A 194 38.58 -9.70 4.88
C PRO A 194 37.16 -10.23 5.21
N GLN A 195 37.08 -11.36 5.91
CA GLN A 195 35.82 -11.99 6.32
C GLN A 195 35.73 -12.16 7.84
N LEU A 196 34.50 -12.16 8.36
CA LEU A 196 34.19 -12.41 9.76
C LEU A 196 33.07 -13.47 9.85
N GLY A 197 33.41 -14.70 10.26
CA GLY A 197 32.44 -15.78 10.45
C GLY A 197 31.80 -15.71 11.84
N LEU A 198 30.50 -15.41 11.90
CA LEU A 198 29.78 -15.29 13.17
C LEU A 198 29.51 -16.66 13.84
N GLN A 199 29.32 -17.72 13.07
CA GLN A 199 29.06 -19.07 13.59
C GLN A 199 30.26 -19.65 14.36
N ASP A 200 31.49 -19.33 13.94
CA ASP A 200 32.72 -19.78 14.62
C ASP A 200 32.88 -19.12 15.99
N LEU A 201 32.39 -17.88 16.11
CA LEU A 201 32.42 -17.12 17.35
C LEU A 201 31.32 -17.56 18.33
N THR A 202 30.24 -18.18 17.84
CA THR A 202 29.06 -18.53 18.66
C THR A 202 28.98 -20.01 19.04
N TYR A 203 29.82 -20.88 18.46
CA TYR A 203 29.83 -22.32 18.71
C TYR A 203 29.92 -22.68 20.21
N SER A 204 30.82 -22.04 20.95
CA SER A 204 31.01 -22.30 22.39
C SER A 204 29.75 -21.98 23.19
N ASP A 205 29.06 -20.90 22.83
CA ASP A 205 27.84 -20.46 23.51
C ASP A 205 26.67 -21.42 23.22
N MET A 206 26.53 -21.85 21.96
CA MET A 206 25.54 -22.85 21.54
C MET A 206 25.75 -24.19 22.23
N HIS A 207 26.99 -24.68 22.28
CA HIS A 207 27.33 -25.91 22.99
C HIS A 207 26.98 -25.79 24.49
N GLY A 208 27.29 -24.65 25.10
CA GLY A 208 26.94 -24.37 26.49
C GLY A 208 25.43 -24.41 26.72
N TYR A 209 24.66 -23.77 25.83
CA TYR A 209 23.21 -23.70 25.88
C TYR A 209 22.55 -25.09 25.83
N VAL A 210 22.88 -25.92 24.83
CA VAL A 210 22.27 -27.26 24.67
C VAL A 210 22.54 -28.13 25.88
N ARG A 211 23.80 -28.17 26.34
CA ARG A 211 24.20 -28.96 27.52
C ARG A 211 23.39 -28.56 28.75
N HIS A 212 23.21 -27.26 28.97
CA HIS A 212 22.44 -26.75 30.11
C HIS A 212 20.95 -27.08 29.96
N ARG A 213 20.38 -26.84 28.77
CA ARG A 213 18.96 -27.06 28.49
C ARG A 213 18.55 -28.53 28.65
N LEU A 214 19.33 -29.46 28.10
CA LEU A 214 19.06 -30.90 28.24
C LEU A 214 19.15 -31.38 29.70
N ARG A 215 20.10 -30.86 30.47
CA ARG A 215 20.26 -31.19 31.90
C ARG A 215 19.17 -30.59 32.78
N ALA A 216 18.41 -29.60 32.29
CA ALA A 216 17.29 -29.03 33.03
C ALA A 216 16.13 -30.04 33.20
N ASN A 217 16.00 -31.02 32.30
CA ASN A 217 15.07 -32.14 32.47
C ASN A 217 15.75 -33.25 33.28
N SER A 218 15.15 -33.66 34.40
CA SER A 218 15.76 -34.60 35.34
C SER A 218 16.02 -36.00 34.75
N ASP A 219 15.16 -36.45 33.83
CA ASP A 219 15.30 -37.79 33.25
C ASP A 219 16.36 -37.81 32.16
N ILE A 220 16.41 -36.76 31.32
CA ILE A 220 17.46 -36.56 30.33
C ILE A 220 18.81 -36.31 31.03
N GLY A 221 18.85 -35.52 32.10
CA GLY A 221 20.05 -35.27 32.89
C GLY A 221 20.69 -36.55 33.43
N ARG A 222 19.89 -37.42 34.09
CA ARG A 222 20.37 -38.73 34.58
C ARG A 222 20.86 -39.64 33.45
N LEU A 223 20.21 -39.58 32.29
CA LEU A 223 20.59 -40.35 31.11
C LEU A 223 21.95 -39.90 30.56
N LEU A 224 22.18 -38.59 30.47
CA LEU A 224 23.45 -38.00 30.03
C LEU A 224 24.59 -38.28 31.03
N GLU A 225 24.31 -38.32 32.33
CA GLU A 225 25.29 -38.72 33.36
C GLU A 225 25.68 -40.19 33.25
N ARG A 226 24.72 -41.07 32.94
CA ARG A 226 24.97 -42.51 32.75
C ARG A 226 25.71 -42.81 31.44
N LYS A 227 25.56 -41.95 30.43
CA LYS A 227 26.16 -42.11 29.09
C LYS A 227 26.80 -40.80 28.62
N PRO A 228 27.91 -40.37 29.23
CA PRO A 228 28.51 -39.05 28.96
C PRO A 228 28.97 -38.90 27.51
N GLU A 229 29.64 -39.91 26.95
CA GLU A 229 30.14 -39.87 25.57
C GLU A 229 29.02 -39.71 24.53
N ALA A 230 27.94 -40.47 24.70
CA ALA A 230 26.79 -40.38 23.80
C ALA A 230 26.03 -39.05 23.98
N GLY A 231 26.05 -38.48 25.18
CA GLY A 231 25.50 -37.16 25.47
C GLY A 231 26.29 -36.02 24.82
N ASP A 232 27.61 -36.05 24.91
CA ASP A 232 28.47 -35.07 24.25
C ASP A 232 28.36 -35.19 22.72
N MET A 233 28.22 -36.41 22.19
CA MET A 233 27.94 -36.61 20.76
C MET A 233 26.60 -36.02 20.33
N LEU A 234 25.53 -36.20 21.14
CA LEU A 234 24.22 -35.61 20.85
C LEU A 234 24.28 -34.08 20.81
N ILE A 235 24.97 -33.47 21.78
CA ILE A 235 25.15 -32.01 21.83
C ILE A 235 25.91 -31.52 20.60
N LYS A 236 27.00 -32.21 20.25
CA LYS A 236 27.79 -31.88 19.07
C LYS A 236 26.94 -31.93 17.80
N VAL A 237 26.16 -33.00 17.61
CA VAL A 237 25.28 -33.16 16.45
C VAL A 237 24.21 -32.06 16.41
N ALA A 238 23.63 -31.69 17.55
CA ALA A 238 22.63 -30.61 17.61
C ALA A 238 23.24 -29.26 17.19
N VAL A 239 24.43 -28.91 17.70
CA VAL A 239 25.13 -27.67 17.33
C VAL A 239 25.53 -27.68 15.85
N GLU A 240 26.07 -28.78 15.35
CA GLU A 240 26.43 -28.91 13.93
C GLU A 240 25.22 -28.79 13.01
N ARG A 241 24.07 -29.37 13.38
CA ARG A 241 22.83 -29.25 12.59
C ARG A 241 22.22 -27.85 12.60
N SER A 242 22.55 -27.03 13.60
CA SER A 242 22.03 -25.65 13.70
C SER A 242 22.67 -24.69 12.71
N ASP A 243 23.82 -25.05 12.13
CA ASP A 243 24.54 -24.21 11.16
C ASP A 243 24.75 -22.76 11.65
N GLY A 244 25.01 -22.59 12.94
CA GLY A 244 25.18 -21.27 13.57
C GLY A 244 23.88 -20.49 13.85
N VAL A 245 22.71 -21.07 13.61
CA VAL A 245 21.40 -20.45 13.87
C VAL A 245 20.92 -20.79 15.29
N PHE A 246 21.13 -19.86 16.22
CA PHE A 246 20.79 -20.08 17.64
C PHE A 246 19.28 -20.35 17.86
N LEU A 247 18.42 -19.69 17.08
CA LEU A 247 16.96 -19.89 17.15
C LEU A 247 16.57 -21.32 16.75
N TRP A 248 17.17 -21.84 15.66
CA TRP A 248 16.95 -23.23 15.23
C TRP A 248 17.34 -24.18 16.35
N LEU A 249 18.52 -23.98 16.94
CA LEU A 249 19.03 -24.85 18.01
C LEU A 249 18.10 -24.88 19.22
N ARG A 250 17.60 -23.71 19.62
CA ARG A 250 16.62 -23.60 20.70
C ARG A 250 15.34 -24.38 20.39
N LEU A 251 14.72 -24.11 19.24
CA LEU A 251 13.47 -24.76 18.84
C LEU A 251 13.64 -26.27 18.72
N ALA A 252 14.71 -26.73 18.06
CA ALA A 252 15.00 -28.14 17.86
C ALA A 252 15.21 -28.89 19.18
N VAL A 253 15.96 -28.30 20.14
CA VAL A 253 16.17 -28.90 21.45
C VAL A 253 14.87 -28.97 22.25
N ASP A 254 14.06 -27.91 22.24
CA ASP A 254 12.77 -27.88 22.93
C ASP A 254 11.82 -28.95 22.35
N THR A 255 11.65 -29.01 21.01
CA THR A 255 10.83 -30.05 20.35
C THR A 255 11.34 -31.47 20.63
N MET A 256 12.66 -31.68 20.58
CA MET A 256 13.26 -32.99 20.89
C MET A 256 12.96 -33.42 22.34
N MET A 257 12.94 -32.46 23.27
CA MET A 257 12.64 -32.71 24.68
C MET A 257 11.15 -32.98 24.93
N ASP A 258 10.25 -32.29 24.24
CA ASP A 258 8.81 -32.49 24.36
C ASP A 258 8.40 -33.89 23.86
N ASP A 259 9.05 -34.39 22.81
CA ASP A 259 8.84 -35.73 22.22
C ASP A 259 9.66 -36.85 22.93
N PHE A 260 10.28 -36.58 24.09
CA PHE A 260 11.17 -37.53 24.75
C PHE A 260 10.42 -38.68 25.42
N ASN A 261 10.78 -39.91 25.06
CA ASN A 261 10.30 -41.13 25.70
C ASN A 261 11.38 -41.78 26.58
N SER A 262 11.17 -41.75 27.90
CA SER A 262 12.10 -42.26 28.90
C SER A 262 12.42 -43.76 28.77
N LEU A 263 11.53 -44.55 28.15
CA LEU A 263 11.74 -45.98 27.92
C LEU A 263 12.71 -46.25 26.75
N LEU A 264 12.74 -45.36 25.76
CA LEU A 264 13.60 -45.48 24.58
C LEU A 264 14.97 -44.81 24.80
N GLY A 265 15.07 -43.91 25.78
CA GLY A 265 16.33 -43.31 26.23
C GLY A 265 17.02 -42.49 25.14
N ILE A 266 18.36 -42.53 25.10
CA ILE A 266 19.15 -41.58 24.28
C ILE A 266 18.94 -41.78 22.77
N SER A 267 18.62 -43.00 22.34
CA SER A 267 18.36 -43.30 20.93
C SER A 267 17.12 -42.57 20.41
N ASN A 268 16.12 -42.32 21.26
CA ASN A 268 14.95 -41.54 20.89
C ASN A 268 15.28 -40.05 20.73
N LEU A 269 16.18 -39.49 21.54
CA LEU A 269 16.65 -38.11 21.36
C LEU A 269 17.38 -37.94 20.02
N PHE A 270 18.25 -38.89 19.65
CA PHE A 270 18.88 -38.88 18.33
C PHE A 270 17.85 -38.98 17.20
N ALA A 271 16.91 -39.91 17.29
CA ALA A 271 15.88 -40.08 16.26
C ALA A 271 14.97 -38.84 16.10
N ASN A 272 14.60 -38.21 17.23
CA ASN A 272 13.80 -36.99 17.22
C ASN A 272 14.58 -35.82 16.58
N LEU A 273 15.87 -35.67 16.89
CA LEU A 273 16.73 -34.65 16.29
C LEU A 273 16.96 -34.88 14.79
N GLU A 274 17.10 -36.13 14.36
CA GLU A 274 17.28 -36.49 12.94
C GLU A 274 16.03 -36.24 12.09
N ARG A 275 14.83 -36.31 12.70
CA ARG A 275 13.55 -36.00 12.04
C ARG A 275 13.40 -34.52 11.71
N LEU A 276 14.09 -33.64 12.41
CA LEU A 276 13.96 -32.20 12.23
C LEU A 276 14.76 -31.70 11.02
N PRO A 277 14.16 -30.86 10.15
CA PRO A 277 14.87 -30.22 9.04
C PRO A 277 16.04 -29.36 9.55
N SER A 278 17.17 -29.38 8.83
CA SER A 278 18.39 -28.65 9.19
C SER A 278 18.32 -27.14 8.95
N HIS A 279 17.41 -26.68 8.09
CA HIS A 279 17.22 -25.26 7.80
C HIS A 279 16.06 -24.68 8.61
N LEU A 280 16.18 -23.42 9.02
CA LEU A 280 15.16 -22.73 9.82
C LEU A 280 13.79 -22.67 9.12
N ASP A 281 13.76 -22.41 7.81
CA ASP A 281 12.51 -22.33 7.05
C ASP A 281 11.80 -23.69 7.00
N GLY A 282 12.58 -24.76 6.79
CA GLY A 282 12.07 -26.14 6.85
C GLY A 282 11.58 -26.49 8.26
N LEU A 283 12.29 -26.06 9.30
CA LEU A 283 11.87 -26.26 10.68
C LEU A 283 10.55 -25.51 10.96
N PHE A 284 10.39 -24.27 10.50
CA PHE A 284 9.13 -23.54 10.64
C PHE A 284 8.00 -24.22 9.88
N ALA A 285 8.22 -24.66 8.65
CA ALA A 285 7.21 -25.37 7.88
C ALA A 285 6.77 -26.66 8.59
N HIS A 286 7.74 -27.40 9.13
CA HIS A 286 7.46 -28.60 9.91
C HIS A 286 6.64 -28.30 11.16
N LEU A 287 7.03 -27.29 11.94
CA LEU A 287 6.38 -26.94 13.20
C LEU A 287 5.01 -26.28 13.02
N LEU A 288 4.83 -25.46 11.98
CA LEU A 288 3.63 -24.65 11.78
C LEU A 288 2.60 -25.28 10.84
N PHE A 289 3.00 -26.23 9.99
CA PHE A 289 2.09 -26.78 8.96
C PHE A 289 2.00 -28.30 8.96
N GLU A 290 3.10 -29.02 9.20
CA GLU A 290 3.12 -30.49 9.09
C GLU A 290 2.84 -31.20 10.42
N GLY A 291 3.30 -30.62 11.53
CA GLY A 291 3.18 -31.18 12.86
C GLY A 291 1.86 -30.88 13.56
N LEU A 292 0.95 -30.15 12.91
CA LEU A 292 -0.28 -29.64 13.51
C LEU A 292 -1.54 -30.40 13.05
N THR A 293 -2.51 -30.52 13.94
CA THR A 293 -3.85 -31.01 13.60
C THR A 293 -4.63 -29.97 12.77
N ALA A 294 -5.71 -30.39 12.10
CA ALA A 294 -6.57 -29.48 11.34
C ALA A 294 -7.13 -28.33 12.20
N GLU A 295 -7.40 -28.60 13.48
CA GLU A 295 -7.83 -27.59 14.45
C GLU A 295 -6.71 -26.58 14.75
N GLN A 296 -5.50 -27.06 15.04
CA GLN A 296 -4.34 -26.21 15.28
C GLN A 296 -3.95 -25.37 14.05
N LEU A 297 -4.14 -25.88 12.83
CA LEU A 297 -3.94 -25.12 11.60
C LEU A 297 -4.94 -23.97 11.46
N SER A 298 -6.20 -24.19 11.81
CA SER A 298 -7.23 -23.14 11.81
C SER A 298 -6.87 -22.00 12.76
N VAL A 299 -6.51 -22.36 14.00
CA VAL A 299 -6.01 -21.43 15.04
C VAL A 299 -4.80 -20.64 14.53
N THR A 300 -3.81 -21.33 13.97
CA THR A 300 -2.60 -20.73 13.42
C THR A 300 -2.91 -19.72 12.31
N ALA A 301 -3.83 -20.06 11.40
CA ALA A 301 -4.25 -19.15 10.33
C ALA A 301 -4.91 -17.86 10.86
N THR A 302 -5.70 -17.95 11.93
CA THR A 302 -6.29 -16.77 12.59
C THR A 302 -5.21 -15.87 13.18
N ILE A 303 -4.23 -16.44 13.89
CA ILE A 303 -3.11 -15.69 14.48
C ILE A 303 -2.31 -14.93 13.40
N PHE A 304 -2.01 -15.57 12.26
CA PHE A 304 -1.29 -14.91 11.17
C PHE A 304 -2.04 -13.71 10.57
N ARG A 305 -3.37 -13.77 10.48
CA ARG A 305 -4.18 -12.63 10.00
C ARG A 305 -4.13 -11.46 10.99
N LEU A 306 -4.19 -11.76 12.29
CA LEU A 306 -4.06 -10.74 13.34
C LEU A 306 -2.69 -10.05 13.25
N ILE A 307 -1.61 -10.82 13.14
CA ILE A 307 -0.24 -10.29 13.00
C ILE A 307 -0.13 -9.38 11.79
N ARG A 308 -0.65 -9.80 10.62
CA ARG A 308 -0.64 -8.97 9.41
C ARG A 308 -1.35 -7.64 9.59
N ALA A 309 -2.50 -7.62 10.25
CA ALA A 309 -3.21 -6.36 10.52
C ALA A 309 -2.42 -5.44 11.46
N ARG A 310 -1.74 -6.01 12.45
CA ARG A 310 -0.87 -5.27 13.36
C ARG A 310 0.35 -4.68 12.67
N GLU A 311 1.03 -5.43 11.80
CA GLU A 311 2.20 -4.92 11.07
C GLU A 311 1.86 -3.64 10.32
N VAL A 312 0.70 -3.60 9.64
CA VAL A 312 0.20 -2.40 8.95
C VAL A 312 0.02 -1.21 9.90
N VAL A 313 -0.43 -1.47 11.14
CA VAL A 313 -0.71 -0.44 12.15
C VAL A 313 0.57 0.01 12.84
N ALA A 314 1.47 -0.91 13.16
CA ALA A 314 2.73 -0.63 13.82
C ALA A 314 3.69 0.14 12.92
N ASP A 315 3.78 -0.25 11.64
CA ASP A 315 4.50 0.50 10.60
C ASP A 315 3.99 1.93 10.50
N PHE A 316 2.67 2.11 10.64
CA PHE A 316 2.05 3.43 10.59
C PHE A 316 2.32 4.27 11.85
N LEU A 317 2.09 3.70 13.04
CA LEU A 317 2.25 4.40 14.32
C LEU A 317 3.73 4.60 14.69
N GLY A 318 4.66 3.94 14.00
CA GLY A 318 6.06 3.89 14.36
C GLY A 318 6.30 3.22 15.71
N ASN A 319 5.35 2.40 16.16
CA ASN A 319 5.38 1.76 17.47
C ASN A 319 5.51 0.25 17.35
N TYR A 320 6.76 -0.23 17.36
CA TYR A 320 7.07 -1.66 17.32
C TYR A 320 6.65 -2.41 18.59
N SER A 321 6.25 -1.73 19.68
CA SER A 321 5.63 -2.40 20.83
C SER A 321 4.25 -2.97 20.48
N ALA A 322 3.64 -2.52 19.38
CA ALA A 322 2.40 -3.07 18.84
C ALA A 322 2.61 -4.34 17.98
N ASN A 323 3.86 -4.77 17.76
CA ASN A 323 4.19 -5.94 16.92
C ASN A 323 3.89 -7.29 17.60
N SER A 324 3.71 -7.30 18.92
CA SER A 324 3.43 -8.54 19.66
C SER A 324 1.97 -8.60 20.07
N PRO A 325 1.24 -9.67 19.73
CA PRO A 325 -0.12 -9.83 20.20
C PRO A 325 -0.15 -10.04 21.72
N THR A 326 -1.07 -9.36 22.39
CA THR A 326 -1.34 -9.60 23.80
C THR A 326 -2.04 -10.95 23.98
N VAL A 327 -1.90 -11.53 25.16
CA VAL A 327 -2.58 -12.79 25.51
C VAL A 327 -4.10 -12.68 25.36
N TRP A 328 -4.67 -11.50 25.65
CA TRP A 328 -6.11 -11.26 25.53
C TRP A 328 -6.59 -11.27 24.09
N GLU A 329 -5.87 -10.60 23.19
CA GLU A 329 -6.26 -10.60 21.77
C GLU A 329 -6.16 -11.99 21.16
N LEU A 330 -5.19 -12.79 21.60
CA LEU A 330 -5.14 -14.20 21.21
C LEU A 330 -6.30 -14.99 21.81
N ALA A 331 -6.64 -14.79 23.08
CA ALA A 331 -7.78 -15.49 23.71
C ALA A 331 -9.09 -15.22 22.97
N PHE A 332 -9.43 -13.94 22.77
CA PHE A 332 -10.67 -13.54 22.09
C PHE A 332 -10.72 -13.94 20.61
N CYS A 333 -9.57 -14.08 19.95
CA CYS A 333 -9.56 -14.52 18.54
C CYS A 333 -9.76 -16.03 18.36
N LEU A 334 -9.60 -16.82 19.42
CA LEU A 334 -9.58 -18.29 19.32
C LEU A 334 -10.91 -18.94 19.69
N GLU A 335 -11.78 -18.26 20.44
CA GLU A 335 -13.09 -18.78 20.84
C GLU A 335 -14.20 -18.15 20.00
N GLU A 336 -14.78 -18.93 19.09
CA GLU A 336 -15.89 -18.47 18.22
C GLU A 336 -17.14 -18.10 19.03
N ASP A 337 -17.31 -18.70 20.20
CA ASP A 337 -18.39 -18.37 21.15
C ASP A 337 -18.24 -16.93 21.70
N ASP A 338 -17.03 -16.36 21.71
CA ASP A 338 -16.80 -14.98 22.12
C ASP A 338 -17.41 -13.98 21.13
N ASP A 339 -17.55 -14.32 19.85
CA ASP A 339 -18.22 -13.47 18.87
C ASP A 339 -19.69 -13.27 19.26
N ASP A 340 -20.38 -14.36 19.60
CA ASP A 340 -21.79 -14.32 20.01
C ASP A 340 -21.94 -13.60 21.36
N LEU A 341 -21.01 -13.80 22.29
CA LEU A 341 -20.97 -13.08 23.57
C LEU A 341 -20.76 -11.57 23.34
N ALA A 342 -19.83 -11.18 22.46
CA ALA A 342 -19.56 -9.78 22.14
C ALA A 342 -20.77 -9.07 21.53
N LEU A 343 -21.61 -9.79 20.78
CA LEU A 343 -22.82 -9.24 20.15
C LEU A 343 -24.06 -9.26 21.04
N SER A 344 -24.14 -10.19 21.99
CA SER A 344 -25.35 -10.41 22.79
C SER A 344 -25.26 -9.83 24.21
N LEU A 345 -24.07 -9.66 24.75
CA LEU A 345 -23.89 -9.14 26.11
C LEU A 345 -24.10 -7.62 26.14
N VAL A 346 -24.97 -7.19 27.03
CA VAL A 346 -25.10 -5.77 27.38
C VAL A 346 -23.91 -5.40 28.25
N VAL A 347 -23.18 -4.35 27.87
CA VAL A 347 -22.09 -3.80 28.69
C VAL A 347 -22.69 -3.18 29.95
N GLU A 348 -22.43 -3.80 31.10
CA GLU A 348 -22.90 -3.33 32.41
C GLU A 348 -21.72 -3.12 33.37
N LYS A 349 -21.88 -2.20 34.34
CA LYS A 349 -20.89 -1.99 35.40
C LYS A 349 -20.85 -3.23 36.29
N VAL A 350 -19.67 -3.85 36.41
CA VAL A 350 -19.44 -4.99 37.31
C VAL A 350 -19.62 -4.54 38.77
N SER A 351 -20.31 -5.35 39.58
CA SER A 351 -20.45 -5.12 41.03
C SER A 351 -19.10 -5.29 41.72
N ASP A 352 -18.74 -4.38 42.63
CA ASP A 352 -17.43 -4.29 43.32
C ASP A 352 -17.10 -5.48 44.25
N ASP A 353 -17.94 -6.52 44.29
CA ASP A 353 -17.85 -7.62 45.24
C ASP A 353 -16.66 -8.57 44.99
N TYR A 354 -16.07 -8.55 43.79
CA TYR A 354 -14.98 -9.44 43.37
C TYR A 354 -13.76 -8.66 42.87
N ARG A 355 -13.01 -8.09 43.83
CA ARG A 355 -11.85 -7.19 43.65
C ARG A 355 -12.28 -5.77 43.21
N PRO A 356 -11.76 -4.70 43.85
CA PRO A 356 -11.97 -3.34 43.36
C PRO A 356 -11.18 -3.19 42.05
N LEU A 357 -11.81 -3.57 40.94
CA LEU A 357 -11.42 -3.03 39.65
C LEU A 357 -11.63 -1.52 39.75
N GLU A 358 -10.67 -0.73 39.27
CA GLU A 358 -10.88 0.72 39.19
C GLU A 358 -12.20 0.98 38.45
N GLU A 359 -13.00 1.93 38.95
CA GLU A 359 -14.25 2.27 38.30
C GLU A 359 -13.97 2.63 36.83
N VAL A 360 -14.78 2.11 35.90
CA VAL A 360 -14.67 2.46 34.49
C VAL A 360 -14.84 3.97 34.35
N GLU A 361 -13.75 4.66 34.06
CA GLU A 361 -13.74 6.10 33.92
C GLU A 361 -14.31 6.45 32.55
N HIS A 362 -15.44 7.17 32.52
CA HIS A 362 -15.90 7.82 31.30
C HIS A 362 -15.03 9.05 31.07
N HIS A 363 -14.31 9.12 29.95
CA HIS A 363 -13.46 10.27 29.62
C HIS A 363 -13.48 10.61 28.13
N ARG A 364 -12.73 11.66 27.75
CA ARG A 364 -12.65 12.16 26.37
C ARG A 364 -11.23 12.09 25.80
N ARG A 365 -10.41 11.18 26.35
CA ARG A 365 -8.98 11.01 25.99
C ARG A 365 -8.87 9.96 24.88
N LEU A 366 -9.16 10.37 23.65
CA LEU A 366 -9.11 9.45 22.50
C LEU A 366 -7.72 8.85 22.29
N ASP A 367 -6.65 9.60 22.60
CA ASP A 367 -5.27 9.16 22.36
C ASP A 367 -4.91 7.87 23.12
N GLU A 368 -5.55 7.59 24.26
CA GLU A 368 -5.36 6.36 25.03
C GLU A 368 -5.99 5.14 24.34
N TRP A 369 -7.06 5.34 23.56
CA TRP A 369 -7.79 4.26 22.88
C TRP A 369 -7.45 4.16 21.39
N TRP A 370 -6.88 5.23 20.81
CA TRP A 370 -6.67 5.35 19.38
C TRP A 370 -5.84 4.22 18.76
N PRO A 371 -4.74 3.73 19.37
CA PRO A 371 -4.00 2.59 18.83
C PRO A 371 -4.89 1.36 18.64
N ASP A 372 -5.68 1.00 19.65
CA ASP A 372 -6.55 -0.19 19.62
C ASP A 372 -7.72 -0.01 18.63
N ILE A 373 -8.30 1.19 18.58
CA ILE A 373 -9.33 1.54 17.59
C ILE A 373 -8.77 1.41 16.17
N THR A 374 -7.60 1.99 15.92
CA THR A 374 -6.98 1.91 14.58
C THR A 374 -6.64 0.47 14.22
N LEU A 375 -6.23 -0.34 15.18
CA LEU A 375 -5.97 -1.76 14.98
C LEU A 375 -7.24 -2.52 14.61
N ALA A 376 -8.30 -2.40 15.41
CA ALA A 376 -9.56 -3.09 15.18
C ALA A 376 -10.19 -2.72 13.83
N VAL A 377 -10.25 -1.42 13.51
CA VAL A 377 -10.82 -0.93 12.25
C VAL A 377 -9.94 -1.29 11.05
N THR A 378 -8.62 -1.29 11.21
CA THR A 378 -7.70 -1.75 10.15
C THR A 378 -7.82 -3.26 9.91
N HIS A 379 -7.96 -4.05 10.98
CA HIS A 379 -8.21 -5.49 10.86
C HIS A 379 -9.52 -5.74 10.10
N ALA A 380 -10.60 -5.03 10.46
CA ALA A 380 -11.89 -5.13 9.78
C ALA A 380 -11.78 -4.87 8.26
N ARG A 381 -10.94 -3.92 7.84
CA ARG A 381 -10.67 -3.64 6.41
C ARG A 381 -10.05 -4.82 5.65
N HIS A 382 -9.24 -5.63 6.32
CA HIS A 382 -8.52 -6.75 5.71
C HIS A 382 -9.29 -8.07 5.75
N ILE A 383 -10.52 -8.09 6.26
CA ILE A 383 -11.40 -9.25 6.22
C ILE A 383 -11.81 -9.53 4.77
N VAL A 384 -11.32 -10.63 4.21
CA VAL A 384 -11.68 -11.09 2.85
C VAL A 384 -12.80 -12.14 2.88
N ILE A 385 -12.82 -12.98 3.92
CA ILE A 385 -13.81 -14.06 4.09
C ILE A 385 -14.61 -13.76 5.36
N ASP A 386 -15.87 -13.38 5.17
CA ASP A 386 -16.81 -13.01 6.23
C ASP A 386 -18.09 -13.85 6.11
N VAL A 387 -17.97 -15.16 6.32
CA VAL A 387 -19.06 -16.14 6.09
C VAL A 387 -20.30 -15.82 6.94
N LYS A 388 -20.08 -15.39 8.18
CA LYS A 388 -21.14 -15.04 9.13
C LYS A 388 -21.62 -13.59 9.01
N SER A 389 -21.03 -12.78 8.12
CA SER A 389 -21.32 -11.34 7.99
C SER A 389 -21.14 -10.56 9.30
N LEU A 390 -20.09 -10.88 10.05
CA LEU A 390 -19.82 -10.31 11.38
C LEU A 390 -19.18 -8.92 11.33
N GLN A 391 -18.64 -8.50 10.19
CA GLN A 391 -17.97 -7.19 10.09
C GLN A 391 -18.91 -6.03 10.50
N LEU A 392 -20.14 -6.00 9.95
CA LEU A 392 -21.12 -4.97 10.25
C LEU A 392 -21.55 -4.96 11.74
N PRO A 393 -22.02 -6.07 12.33
CA PRO A 393 -22.47 -6.08 13.72
C PRO A 393 -21.32 -5.80 14.70
N LEU A 394 -20.11 -6.34 14.49
CA LEU A 394 -18.98 -6.08 15.40
C LEU A 394 -18.50 -4.63 15.34
N LEU A 395 -18.45 -4.01 14.16
CA LEU A 395 -18.14 -2.57 14.06
C LEU A 395 -19.23 -1.70 14.69
N SER A 396 -20.49 -2.14 14.63
CA SER A 396 -21.60 -1.45 15.28
C SER A 396 -21.51 -1.56 16.81
N GLU A 397 -21.14 -2.72 17.35
CA GLU A 397 -20.90 -2.87 18.78
C GLU A 397 -19.66 -2.09 19.25
N LEU A 398 -18.56 -2.11 18.48
CA LEU A 398 -17.39 -1.27 18.75
C LEU A 398 -17.78 0.21 18.89
N ASP A 399 -18.58 0.73 17.97
CA ASP A 399 -19.04 2.11 18.02
C ASP A 399 -19.93 2.40 19.24
N LYS A 400 -20.84 1.48 19.58
CA LYS A 400 -21.69 1.57 20.77
C LYS A 400 -20.87 1.56 22.06
N THR A 401 -19.92 0.63 22.20
CA THR A 401 -19.06 0.50 23.38
C THR A 401 -18.21 1.75 23.58
N LEU A 402 -17.57 2.26 22.52
CA LEU A 402 -16.78 3.48 22.59
C LEU A 402 -17.66 4.71 22.88
N SER A 403 -18.87 4.75 22.34
CA SER A 403 -19.85 5.81 22.65
C SER A 403 -20.32 5.76 24.10
N TRP A 404 -20.42 4.57 24.70
CA TRP A 404 -20.72 4.41 26.12
C TRP A 404 -19.54 4.89 27.00
N LEU A 405 -18.30 4.53 26.66
CA LEU A 405 -17.09 5.00 27.35
C LEU A 405 -16.87 6.51 27.21
N TRP A 406 -17.29 7.08 26.09
CA TRP A 406 -17.14 8.51 25.83
C TRP A 406 -18.04 9.34 26.74
N MET A 407 -17.43 10.31 27.46
CA MET A 407 -18.21 11.27 28.24
C MET A 407 -18.93 12.27 27.31
N CYS A 408 -20.12 11.89 26.86
CA CYS A 408 -20.98 12.68 25.99
C CYS A 408 -21.49 13.97 26.65
N LYS A 409 -21.53 15.05 25.88
CA LYS A 409 -22.14 16.33 26.25
C LYS A 409 -23.62 16.35 25.84
N PRO A 410 -24.57 16.34 26.78
CA PRO A 410 -26.00 16.31 26.45
C PRO A 410 -26.47 17.50 25.60
N GLN A 411 -25.76 18.63 25.70
CA GLN A 411 -26.06 19.84 24.92
C GLN A 411 -25.60 19.81 23.46
N ASP A 412 -24.73 18.88 23.03
CA ASP A 412 -24.26 18.78 21.64
C ASP A 412 -24.79 17.49 21.00
N ARG A 413 -25.77 17.63 20.10
CA ARG A 413 -26.40 16.51 19.37
C ARG A 413 -25.44 15.71 18.48
N TYR A 414 -24.24 16.24 18.24
CA TYR A 414 -23.20 15.63 17.41
C TYR A 414 -21.92 15.35 18.20
N ASP A 415 -21.98 15.31 19.53
CA ASP A 415 -20.86 14.85 20.35
C ASP A 415 -20.73 13.33 20.22
N HIS A 416 -19.54 12.90 19.84
CA HIS A 416 -19.23 11.51 19.54
C HIS A 416 -17.71 11.31 19.62
N TRP A 417 -17.25 10.14 20.07
CA TRP A 417 -15.83 9.85 20.21
C TRP A 417 -15.08 9.99 18.87
N ALA A 418 -15.65 9.41 17.80
CA ALA A 418 -15.03 9.40 16.46
C ALA A 418 -14.83 10.80 15.89
N ARG A 419 -15.62 11.80 16.31
CA ARG A 419 -15.43 13.20 15.91
C ARG A 419 -14.04 13.70 16.32
N SER A 420 -13.48 13.19 17.42
CA SER A 420 -12.16 13.57 17.90
C SER A 420 -11.01 13.08 17.02
N ALA A 421 -11.25 12.15 16.10
CA ALA A 421 -10.26 11.70 15.11
C ALA A 421 -10.05 12.70 13.94
N PHE A 422 -10.90 13.72 13.81
CA PHE A 422 -10.86 14.67 12.69
C PHE A 422 -10.12 15.95 13.05
N GLY A 423 -8.79 15.97 12.89
CA GLY A 423 -7.95 17.18 13.07
C GLY A 423 -7.85 17.66 14.52
N ALA A 424 -7.24 18.83 14.77
CA ALA A 424 -7.06 19.37 16.13
C ALA A 424 -8.36 19.95 16.72
N TYR A 425 -8.43 20.07 18.05
CA TYR A 425 -9.62 20.58 18.75
C TYR A 425 -10.05 21.97 18.27
N GLU A 426 -9.11 22.90 18.06
CA GLU A 426 -9.43 24.27 17.61
C GLU A 426 -10.07 24.31 16.22
N VAL A 427 -9.75 23.32 15.38
CA VAL A 427 -10.34 23.16 14.05
C VAL A 427 -11.75 22.59 14.21
N ARG A 428 -11.92 21.53 15.02
CA ARG A 428 -13.22 20.86 15.26
C ARG A 428 -14.30 21.73 15.87
N VAL A 429 -13.94 22.64 16.78
CA VAL A 429 -14.91 23.56 17.43
C VAL A 429 -15.51 24.53 16.43
N LYS A 430 -14.77 24.86 15.37
CA LYS A 430 -15.14 25.85 14.36
C LYS A 430 -15.60 25.22 13.04
N ALA A 431 -15.58 23.89 12.96
CA ALA A 431 -15.98 23.13 11.80
C ALA A 431 -17.50 22.93 11.75
N PRO A 432 -18.08 22.70 10.56
CA PRO A 432 -19.45 22.22 10.44
C PRO A 432 -19.67 20.94 11.24
N PRO A 433 -20.93 20.64 11.61
CA PRO A 433 -21.24 19.39 12.27
C PRO A 433 -20.85 18.18 11.41
N ILE A 434 -20.18 17.21 12.03
CA ILE A 434 -19.96 15.90 11.44
C ILE A 434 -21.17 15.04 11.80
N CYS A 435 -22.05 14.80 10.84
CA CYS A 435 -23.16 13.86 11.02
C CYS A 435 -22.61 12.42 11.00
N GLN A 436 -23.09 11.55 11.89
CA GLN A 436 -22.59 10.17 12.10
C GLN A 436 -21.06 10.05 12.03
N PRO A 437 -20.33 10.57 13.03
CA PRO A 437 -18.88 10.66 12.98
C PRO A 437 -18.16 9.32 12.76
N PHE A 438 -18.73 8.19 13.22
CA PHE A 438 -18.16 6.87 12.97
C PHE A 438 -18.25 6.45 11.51
N LEU A 439 -19.39 6.66 10.84
CA LEU A 439 -19.55 6.36 9.40
C LEU A 439 -18.57 7.19 8.55
N CYS A 440 -18.38 8.46 8.88
CA CYS A 440 -17.37 9.31 8.24
C CYS A 440 -15.95 8.76 8.45
N LEU A 441 -15.66 8.25 9.66
CA LEU A 441 -14.35 7.70 9.99
C LEU A 441 -14.12 6.36 9.26
N ALA A 442 -15.12 5.48 9.24
CA ALA A 442 -15.12 4.22 8.49
C ALA A 442 -14.86 4.44 6.99
N SER A 443 -15.40 5.54 6.42
CA SER A 443 -15.12 5.94 5.05
C SER A 443 -13.65 6.29 4.82
N LYS A 444 -13.01 7.01 5.77
CA LYS A 444 -11.56 7.29 5.72
C LYS A 444 -10.73 6.02 5.85
N PHE A 445 -11.16 5.06 6.68
CA PHE A 445 -10.51 3.75 6.80
C PHE A 445 -10.73 2.86 5.58
N GLY A 446 -11.61 3.21 4.64
CA GLY A 446 -11.91 2.41 3.47
C GLY A 446 -12.64 1.11 3.80
N LEU A 447 -13.51 1.13 4.82
CA LEU A 447 -14.38 0.01 5.16
C LEU A 447 -15.54 -0.11 4.14
N ILE A 448 -15.22 -0.57 2.94
CA ILE A 448 -16.13 -0.53 1.78
C ILE A 448 -17.47 -1.22 2.09
N LYS A 449 -17.44 -2.44 2.63
CA LYS A 449 -18.64 -3.23 2.92
C LYS A 449 -19.52 -2.55 3.98
N TYR A 450 -18.96 -2.26 5.17
CA TYR A 450 -19.65 -1.52 6.24
C TYR A 450 -20.29 -0.22 5.73
N VAL A 451 -19.52 0.65 5.07
CA VAL A 451 -20.02 1.95 4.60
C VAL A 451 -21.10 1.77 3.54
N SER A 452 -20.96 0.80 2.64
CA SER A 452 -21.95 0.53 1.60
C SER A 452 -23.28 0.09 2.20
N GLU A 453 -23.25 -0.85 3.15
CA GLU A 453 -24.45 -1.39 3.79
C GLU A 453 -25.18 -0.30 4.60
N GLU A 454 -24.46 0.49 5.41
CA GLU A 454 -25.03 1.60 6.18
C GLU A 454 -25.67 2.68 5.27
N VAL A 455 -25.02 3.03 4.16
CA VAL A 455 -25.54 4.02 3.21
C VAL A 455 -26.78 3.50 2.50
N ILE A 456 -26.79 2.24 2.06
CA ILE A 456 -27.94 1.60 1.40
C ILE A 456 -29.14 1.52 2.36
N ASP A 457 -28.91 1.07 3.60
CA ASP A 457 -29.97 0.97 4.62
C ASP A 457 -30.53 2.34 5.00
N THR A 458 -29.67 3.34 5.18
CA THR A 458 -30.10 4.73 5.42
C THR A 458 -30.93 5.26 4.26
N CYS A 459 -30.51 5.02 3.02
CA CYS A 459 -31.30 5.40 1.83
C CYS A 459 -32.66 4.70 1.82
N ALA A 460 -32.72 3.40 2.13
CA ALA A 460 -33.98 2.64 2.15
C ALA A 460 -34.96 3.22 3.19
N LYS A 461 -34.49 3.55 4.40
CA LYS A 461 -35.29 4.17 5.46
C LYS A 461 -35.80 5.56 5.06
N GLU A 462 -34.95 6.36 4.42
CA GLU A 462 -35.35 7.69 3.94
C GLU A 462 -36.45 7.63 2.88
N HIS A 463 -36.36 6.67 1.94
CA HIS A 463 -37.38 6.48 0.90
C HIS A 463 -38.74 6.07 1.50
N GLN A 464 -38.74 5.26 2.56
CA GLN A 464 -39.96 4.92 3.29
C GLN A 464 -40.55 6.11 4.08
N SER A 465 -39.71 7.03 4.55
CA SER A 465 -40.15 8.22 5.32
C SER A 465 -40.62 9.41 4.45
N LYS A 466 -40.19 9.49 3.18
CA LYS A 466 -40.54 10.57 2.25
C LYS A 466 -41.98 10.54 1.75
N GLU A 467 -42.76 9.50 2.04
CA GLU A 467 -44.22 9.51 1.82
C GLU A 467 -45.00 10.34 2.85
N SER A 468 -44.38 10.87 3.92
CA SER A 468 -45.12 11.58 4.99
C SER A 468 -44.65 12.98 5.39
N CYS A 469 -43.63 13.60 4.78
CA CYS A 469 -43.24 14.97 5.12
C CYS A 469 -42.68 15.76 3.94
N GLY A 470 -43.25 16.95 3.72
CA GLY A 470 -42.90 17.87 2.63
C GLY A 470 -41.54 18.53 2.80
N ASN A 471 -40.97 18.90 1.66
CA ASN A 471 -39.69 19.58 1.47
C ASN A 471 -39.52 20.79 2.41
N ASN A 472 -38.59 20.69 3.36
CA ASN A 472 -38.03 21.86 4.03
C ASN A 472 -36.57 22.07 3.60
N SER A 473 -36.41 23.21 2.92
CA SER A 473 -35.23 23.97 2.51
C SER A 473 -33.83 23.42 2.85
N ALA A 474 -33.05 23.22 1.78
CA ALA A 474 -31.59 23.26 1.81
C ALA A 474 -31.11 24.57 2.46
N ALA A 475 -30.65 24.49 3.70
CA ALA A 475 -29.90 25.56 4.33
C ALA A 475 -28.48 25.55 3.77
N HIS A 476 -27.94 26.72 3.39
CA HIS A 476 -26.57 26.95 2.90
C HIS A 476 -25.45 26.66 3.96
N ASN A 477 -25.66 25.71 4.89
CA ASN A 477 -24.72 25.30 5.94
C ASN A 477 -24.97 23.82 6.32
N GLY A 478 -25.03 22.94 5.33
CA GLY A 478 -25.19 21.50 5.52
C GLY A 478 -23.97 20.85 6.19
N PRO A 479 -24.12 19.66 6.81
CA PRO A 479 -22.99 18.87 7.31
C PRO A 479 -22.05 18.49 6.16
N THR A 480 -20.78 18.26 6.47
CA THR A 480 -19.80 17.79 5.47
C THR A 480 -20.26 16.44 4.89
N PRO A 481 -20.48 16.34 3.56
CA PRO A 481 -20.96 15.11 2.94
C PRO A 481 -19.97 13.95 3.09
N LEU A 482 -20.49 12.72 3.12
CA LEU A 482 -19.67 11.50 3.22
C LEU A 482 -18.60 11.41 2.12
N LEU A 483 -18.96 11.79 0.89
CA LEU A 483 -18.04 11.88 -0.25
C LEU A 483 -16.81 12.76 0.00
N ALA A 484 -16.94 13.83 0.79
CA ALA A 484 -15.82 14.73 1.08
C ALA A 484 -14.73 14.06 1.93
N TYR A 485 -15.09 13.12 2.81
CA TYR A 485 -14.12 12.34 3.57
C TYR A 485 -13.45 11.25 2.73
N ALA A 486 -14.18 10.67 1.78
CA ALA A 486 -13.66 9.62 0.90
C ALA A 486 -12.58 10.14 -0.08
N VAL A 487 -12.60 11.42 -0.46
CA VAL A 487 -11.67 12.01 -1.46
C VAL A 487 -10.31 12.43 -0.88
N GLU A 488 -10.14 12.43 0.44
CA GLU A 488 -8.95 12.99 1.11
C GLU A 488 -7.63 12.30 0.68
N PHE A 489 -7.67 10.98 0.44
CA PHE A 489 -6.50 10.17 0.08
C PHE A 489 -6.54 9.71 -1.38
N LEU A 490 -6.92 10.63 -2.28
CA LEU A 490 -7.08 10.35 -3.70
C LEU A 490 -5.76 9.94 -4.37
N CYS A 491 -4.72 10.75 -4.23
CA CYS A 491 -3.43 10.57 -4.92
C CYS A 491 -2.27 10.18 -3.99
N SER A 492 -2.36 10.44 -2.67
CA SER A 492 -1.29 10.14 -1.73
C SER A 492 -1.84 9.86 -0.34
N ARG A 493 -1.16 8.96 0.38
CA ARG A 493 -1.45 8.60 1.78
C ARG A 493 -0.48 9.25 2.77
N ASN A 494 0.24 10.30 2.37
CA ASN A 494 1.39 10.91 3.08
C ASN A 494 1.43 10.65 4.62
N ARG A 495 2.07 9.54 5.03
CA ARG A 495 2.12 9.03 6.42
C ARG A 495 0.76 9.01 7.11
N THR A 496 -0.19 8.22 6.61
CA THR A 496 -1.50 7.96 7.23
C THR A 496 -1.82 6.45 7.28
N ILE A 497 -2.67 6.04 8.24
CA ILE A 497 -3.21 4.67 8.36
C ILE A 497 -4.27 4.38 7.27
N TYR A 498 -4.79 5.44 6.69
CA TYR A 498 -5.90 5.40 5.76
C TYR A 498 -5.44 4.88 4.39
N PRO A 499 -6.21 4.00 3.74
CA PRO A 499 -5.85 3.49 2.43
C PRO A 499 -6.07 4.59 1.37
N LEU A 500 -5.55 4.34 0.16
CA LEU A 500 -5.90 5.17 -0.98
C LEU A 500 -7.40 5.02 -1.26
N SER A 501 -8.03 6.10 -1.70
CA SER A 501 -9.44 6.14 -2.09
C SER A 501 -9.79 5.01 -3.05
N ASN A 502 -10.84 4.23 -2.77
CA ASN A 502 -11.22 3.06 -3.56
C ASN A 502 -12.39 3.38 -4.53
N PRO A 503 -12.26 3.13 -5.85
CA PRO A 503 -13.32 3.41 -6.82
C PRO A 503 -14.67 2.74 -6.51
N THR A 504 -14.67 1.52 -5.97
CA THR A 504 -15.90 0.78 -5.62
C THR A 504 -16.72 1.53 -4.57
N LEU A 505 -16.05 2.10 -3.55
CA LEU A 505 -16.73 2.91 -2.54
C LEU A 505 -17.38 4.15 -3.18
N PHE A 506 -16.66 4.83 -4.08
CA PHE A 506 -17.21 6.00 -4.77
C PHE A 506 -18.40 5.67 -5.65
N LYS A 507 -18.38 4.53 -6.33
CA LYS A 507 -19.53 4.07 -7.13
C LYS A 507 -20.77 3.94 -6.25
N VAL A 508 -20.67 3.24 -5.11
CA VAL A 508 -21.79 3.07 -4.18
C VAL A 508 -22.28 4.41 -3.63
N LEU A 509 -21.36 5.26 -3.18
CA LEU A 509 -21.72 6.59 -2.65
C LEU A 509 -22.41 7.46 -3.73
N LEU A 510 -21.96 7.44 -4.98
CA LEU A 510 -22.58 8.26 -6.01
C LEU A 510 -23.93 7.70 -6.50
N GLU A 511 -24.14 6.39 -6.43
CA GLU A 511 -25.41 5.73 -6.81
C GLU A 511 -26.51 5.87 -5.74
N HIS A 512 -26.14 6.11 -4.47
CA HIS A 512 -27.07 6.13 -3.34
C HIS A 512 -27.03 7.49 -2.60
N PRO A 513 -27.64 8.55 -3.18
CA PRO A 513 -27.69 9.85 -2.53
C PRO A 513 -28.62 9.82 -1.31
N SER A 514 -28.14 10.36 -0.20
CA SER A 514 -28.87 10.46 1.08
C SER A 514 -28.75 11.86 1.67
N HIS A 515 -29.44 12.13 2.79
CA HIS A 515 -29.26 13.40 3.50
C HIS A 515 -27.81 13.62 4.00
N MET A 516 -27.03 12.55 4.15
CA MET A 516 -25.63 12.58 4.59
C MET A 516 -24.63 12.50 3.43
N ASN A 517 -25.13 12.10 2.27
CA ASN A 517 -24.36 11.89 1.07
C ASN A 517 -25.12 12.53 -0.10
N SER A 518 -25.24 13.85 -0.05
CA SER A 518 -26.13 14.61 -0.94
C SER A 518 -25.59 14.78 -2.37
N GLY A 519 -24.59 14.00 -2.77
CA GLY A 519 -24.03 13.96 -4.11
C GLY A 519 -22.80 14.85 -4.31
N ALA A 520 -22.24 14.77 -5.52
CA ALA A 520 -20.96 15.39 -5.88
C ALA A 520 -20.97 16.93 -5.83
N ASN A 521 -22.12 17.55 -6.06
CA ASN A 521 -22.28 19.00 -6.18
C ASN A 521 -22.88 19.67 -4.94
N HIS A 522 -23.11 18.92 -3.85
CA HIS A 522 -23.71 19.50 -2.66
C HIS A 522 -22.76 20.51 -2.01
N GLU A 523 -23.25 21.72 -1.79
CA GLU A 523 -22.49 22.78 -1.12
C GLU A 523 -22.36 22.52 0.37
N TYR A 524 -21.13 22.59 0.87
CA TYR A 524 -20.81 22.55 2.30
C TYR A 524 -19.63 23.47 2.60
N VAL A 525 -19.40 23.77 3.88
CA VAL A 525 -18.25 24.57 4.29
C VAL A 525 -17.06 23.65 4.55
N ASP A 526 -15.93 23.88 3.87
CA ASP A 526 -14.74 23.06 4.01
C ASP A 526 -14.23 23.04 5.46
N PHE A 527 -13.93 21.84 5.96
CA PHE A 527 -13.53 21.62 7.34
C PHE A 527 -12.26 22.41 7.72
N THR A 528 -11.32 22.52 6.78
CA THR A 528 -9.99 23.11 7.04
C THR A 528 -9.94 24.58 6.67
N THR A 529 -10.41 24.93 5.48
CA THR A 529 -10.30 26.29 4.92
C THR A 529 -11.48 27.18 5.27
N ARG A 530 -12.62 26.60 5.68
CA ARG A 530 -13.90 27.29 5.92
C ARG A 530 -14.47 28.04 4.73
N ALA A 531 -14.00 27.73 3.52
CA ALA A 531 -14.60 28.23 2.30
C ALA A 531 -15.79 27.33 1.90
N PRO A 532 -16.86 27.88 1.30
CA PRO A 532 -17.87 27.09 0.60
C PRO A 532 -17.20 26.22 -0.49
N THR A 533 -17.55 24.94 -0.53
CA THR A 533 -17.02 23.97 -1.49
C THR A 533 -18.06 22.88 -1.76
N THR A 534 -17.74 21.97 -2.68
CA THR A 534 -18.50 20.74 -2.95
C THR A 534 -17.54 19.55 -2.96
N PRO A 535 -18.02 18.30 -2.81
CA PRO A 535 -17.14 17.14 -2.93
C PRO A 535 -16.38 17.09 -4.25
N TRP A 536 -17.01 17.56 -5.34
CA TRP A 536 -16.37 17.72 -6.64
C TRP A 536 -15.25 18.77 -6.64
N LEU A 537 -15.49 19.96 -6.10
CA LEU A 537 -14.45 21.01 -5.98
C LEU A 537 -13.30 20.57 -5.07
N THR A 538 -13.59 19.85 -3.99
CA THR A 538 -12.57 19.29 -3.09
C THR A 538 -11.71 18.25 -3.79
N LEU A 539 -12.30 17.38 -4.61
CA LEU A 539 -11.56 16.43 -5.45
C LEU A 539 -10.62 17.16 -6.41
N LEU A 540 -11.11 18.17 -7.14
CA LEU A 540 -10.30 18.96 -8.07
C LEU A 540 -9.14 19.67 -7.35
N ARG A 541 -9.39 20.22 -6.16
CA ARG A 541 -8.35 20.82 -5.32
C ARG A 541 -7.29 19.82 -4.90
N HIS A 542 -7.68 18.60 -4.52
CA HIS A 542 -6.72 17.53 -4.20
C HIS A 542 -5.85 17.14 -5.41
N LEU A 543 -6.38 17.21 -6.63
CA LEU A 543 -5.58 16.99 -7.84
C LEU A 543 -4.59 18.14 -8.09
N CYS A 544 -4.99 19.40 -7.89
CA CYS A 544 -4.08 20.54 -7.95
C CYS A 544 -2.95 20.41 -6.92
N ASP A 545 -3.30 20.05 -5.67
CA ASP A 545 -2.35 19.81 -4.59
C ASP A 545 -1.39 18.66 -4.92
N ALA A 546 -1.91 17.55 -5.44
CA ALA A 546 -1.12 16.39 -5.83
C ALA A 546 -0.11 16.74 -6.93
N ARG A 547 -0.51 17.59 -7.89
CA ARG A 547 0.41 18.13 -8.90
C ARG A 547 1.49 19.00 -8.29
N ARG A 548 1.10 19.98 -7.47
CA ARG A 548 2.02 20.93 -6.82
C ARG A 548 3.05 20.22 -5.95
N ARG A 549 2.64 19.16 -5.25
CA ARG A 549 3.48 18.35 -4.35
C ARG A 549 4.16 17.16 -5.03
N GLN A 550 3.97 16.98 -6.34
CA GLN A 550 4.53 15.89 -7.13
C GLN A 550 4.18 14.49 -6.59
N TRP A 551 2.94 14.30 -6.17
CA TRP A 551 2.41 13.02 -5.69
C TRP A 551 1.97 12.08 -6.81
N ILE A 552 1.79 12.59 -8.02
CA ILE A 552 1.50 11.80 -9.20
C ILE A 552 2.82 11.53 -9.93
N ALA A 553 3.10 10.26 -10.19
CA ALA A 553 4.31 9.86 -10.90
C ALA A 553 4.19 10.11 -12.42
N TYR A 554 5.30 10.43 -13.07
CA TYR A 554 5.41 10.38 -14.53
C TYR A 554 5.49 8.92 -14.99
N TYR A 555 4.85 8.61 -16.13
CA TYR A 555 4.76 7.25 -16.70
C TYR A 555 4.38 6.22 -15.64
N ASP A 556 3.28 6.50 -14.95
CA ASP A 556 2.81 5.70 -13.83
C ASP A 556 2.24 4.36 -14.32
N ILE A 557 2.85 3.28 -13.84
CA ILE A 557 2.48 1.90 -14.15
C ILE A 557 1.80 1.21 -12.97
N ASP A 558 1.67 1.87 -11.82
CA ASP A 558 0.98 1.31 -10.66
C ASP A 558 -0.54 1.31 -10.93
N PRO A 559 -1.22 0.13 -10.89
CA PRO A 559 -2.67 0.07 -11.00
C PRO A 559 -3.40 0.92 -9.95
N LEU A 560 -2.79 1.12 -8.77
CA LEU A 560 -3.30 1.97 -7.70
C LEU A 560 -2.88 3.44 -7.85
N GLY A 561 -2.10 3.78 -8.87
CA GLY A 561 -1.68 5.13 -9.21
C GLY A 561 -2.71 5.85 -10.07
N THR A 562 -2.29 6.26 -11.26
CA THR A 562 -3.03 7.14 -12.16
C THR A 562 -4.36 6.57 -12.63
N ALA A 563 -4.39 5.30 -13.02
CA ALA A 563 -5.61 4.64 -13.49
C ALA A 563 -6.71 4.66 -12.41
N ARG A 564 -6.37 4.39 -11.15
CA ARG A 564 -7.34 4.34 -10.04
C ARG A 564 -7.99 5.68 -9.76
N TRP A 565 -7.20 6.74 -9.56
CA TRP A 565 -7.80 8.03 -9.23
C TRP A 565 -8.54 8.63 -10.44
N MET A 566 -8.09 8.35 -11.66
CA MET A 566 -8.81 8.70 -12.89
C MET A 566 -10.19 8.04 -12.96
N GLU A 567 -10.30 6.78 -12.56
CA GLU A 567 -11.60 6.09 -12.46
C GLU A 567 -12.53 6.77 -11.46
N ILE A 568 -12.01 7.27 -10.34
CA ILE A 568 -12.80 8.05 -9.38
C ILE A 568 -13.30 9.36 -10.01
N VAL A 569 -12.44 10.10 -10.73
CA VAL A 569 -12.88 11.32 -11.43
C VAL A 569 -13.96 11.00 -12.48
N ARG A 570 -13.81 9.88 -13.19
CA ARG A 570 -14.81 9.39 -14.15
C ARG A 570 -16.15 9.12 -13.47
N LEU A 571 -16.16 8.45 -12.31
CA LEU A 571 -17.38 8.20 -11.54
C LEU A 571 -18.07 9.50 -11.11
N PHE A 572 -17.32 10.51 -10.64
CA PHE A 572 -17.88 11.83 -10.32
C PHE A 572 -18.59 12.47 -11.51
N VAL A 573 -17.97 12.43 -12.68
CA VAL A 573 -18.51 13.03 -13.90
C VAL A 573 -19.71 12.23 -14.42
N GLU A 574 -19.58 10.91 -14.57
CA GLU A 574 -20.59 10.06 -15.23
C GLU A 574 -21.75 9.70 -14.31
N VAL A 575 -21.47 9.27 -13.08
CA VAL A 575 -22.49 8.80 -12.11
C VAL A 575 -22.93 9.95 -11.21
N GLY A 576 -21.97 10.72 -10.68
CA GLY A 576 -22.23 11.80 -9.74
C GLY A 576 -22.84 13.08 -10.33
N ALA A 577 -23.00 13.14 -11.65
CA ALA A 577 -23.44 14.32 -12.39
C ALA A 577 -22.67 15.60 -12.01
N ALA A 578 -21.36 15.49 -11.74
CA ALA A 578 -20.52 16.61 -11.34
C ALA A 578 -20.62 17.79 -12.34
N HIS A 579 -20.75 19.01 -11.83
CA HIS A 579 -20.95 20.19 -12.67
C HIS A 579 -19.72 20.46 -13.56
N PRO A 580 -19.88 20.50 -14.89
CA PRO A 580 -18.76 20.70 -15.81
C PRO A 580 -18.20 22.13 -15.76
N HIS A 581 -19.02 23.10 -15.36
CA HIS A 581 -18.64 24.51 -15.17
C HIS A 581 -18.04 24.81 -13.79
N ALA A 582 -17.72 23.78 -12.99
CA ALA A 582 -17.16 23.99 -11.66
C ALA A 582 -15.79 24.70 -11.74
N VAL A 583 -15.60 25.71 -10.90
CA VAL A 583 -14.37 26.51 -10.82
C VAL A 583 -13.80 26.43 -9.42
N VAL A 584 -12.54 26.02 -9.32
CA VAL A 584 -11.79 26.07 -8.06
C VAL A 584 -11.31 27.50 -7.87
N ALA A 585 -11.77 28.15 -6.80
CA ALA A 585 -11.37 29.51 -6.46
C ALA A 585 -9.86 29.61 -6.21
N SER A 586 -9.27 30.77 -6.55
CA SER A 586 -7.85 31.03 -6.29
C SER A 586 -7.51 30.99 -4.80
N ASP A 587 -6.34 30.47 -4.45
CA ASP A 587 -5.78 30.55 -3.11
C ASP A 587 -4.35 31.12 -3.11
N ALA A 588 -3.62 30.98 -2.00
CA ALA A 588 -2.24 31.47 -1.89
C ALA A 588 -1.23 30.74 -2.80
N TRP A 589 -1.60 29.59 -3.37
CA TRP A 589 -0.73 28.68 -4.10
C TRP A 589 -1.13 28.51 -5.55
N ASP A 590 -2.43 28.40 -5.83
CA ASP A 590 -2.98 28.15 -7.16
C ASP A 590 -3.96 29.26 -7.58
N PRO A 591 -3.90 29.71 -8.84
CA PRO A 591 -4.88 30.64 -9.39
C PRO A 591 -6.25 29.97 -9.56
N GLU A 592 -7.28 30.79 -9.80
CA GLU A 592 -8.61 30.29 -10.14
C GLU A 592 -8.55 29.44 -11.41
N ILE A 593 -9.18 28.26 -11.38
CA ILE A 593 -9.06 27.27 -12.46
C ILE A 593 -10.34 26.47 -12.63
N SER A 594 -10.82 26.31 -13.89
CA SER A 594 -11.99 25.49 -14.18
C SER A 594 -11.69 24.00 -14.07
N ALA A 595 -12.72 23.17 -13.87
CA ALA A 595 -12.58 21.72 -13.84
C ALA A 595 -11.93 21.15 -15.11
N LEU A 596 -12.27 21.72 -16.28
CA LEU A 596 -11.67 21.36 -17.56
C LEU A 596 -10.20 21.76 -17.61
N ASP A 597 -9.87 22.95 -17.11
CA ASP A 597 -8.49 23.45 -17.07
C ASP A 597 -7.62 22.67 -16.08
N VAL A 598 -8.17 22.18 -14.96
CA VAL A 598 -7.46 21.26 -14.05
C VAL A 598 -7.06 19.98 -14.77
N LEU A 599 -7.99 19.35 -15.50
CA LEU A 599 -7.67 18.16 -16.30
C LEU A 599 -6.68 18.48 -17.41
N GLN A 600 -6.82 19.63 -18.08
CA GLN A 600 -5.86 20.08 -19.09
C GLN A 600 -4.46 20.30 -18.50
N LEU A 601 -4.37 20.82 -17.28
CA LEU A 601 -3.11 21.07 -16.60
C LEU A 601 -2.40 19.77 -16.22
N LEU A 602 -3.14 18.79 -15.69
CA LEU A 602 -2.62 17.44 -15.42
C LEU A 602 -2.20 16.74 -16.72
N ASP A 603 -3.01 16.88 -17.76
CA ASP A 603 -2.74 16.33 -19.09
C ASP A 603 -1.46 16.90 -19.71
N GLN A 604 -1.22 18.21 -19.58
CA GLN A 604 0.01 18.87 -20.00
C GLN A 604 1.22 18.47 -19.14
N THR A 605 1.01 18.26 -17.84
CA THR A 605 2.10 17.95 -16.89
C THR A 605 2.56 16.50 -17.04
N TYR A 606 1.63 15.54 -17.07
CA TYR A 606 1.95 14.11 -17.00
C TYR A 606 1.80 13.41 -18.35
N GLY A 607 0.87 13.84 -19.20
CA GLY A 607 0.62 13.22 -20.51
C GLY A 607 0.16 11.76 -20.42
N ALA A 608 -0.65 11.42 -19.42
CA ALA A 608 -1.16 10.07 -19.22
C ALA A 608 -2.36 9.77 -20.13
N VAL A 609 -2.37 8.59 -20.78
CA VAL A 609 -3.36 8.18 -21.79
C VAL A 609 -4.81 8.13 -21.29
N GLU A 610 -5.03 8.03 -19.98
CA GLU A 610 -6.35 8.03 -19.35
C GLU A 610 -7.02 9.41 -19.39
N ILE A 611 -6.22 10.48 -19.30
CA ILE A 611 -6.72 11.85 -19.12
C ILE A 611 -7.50 12.38 -20.34
N PRO A 612 -7.03 12.20 -21.60
CA PRO A 612 -7.71 12.73 -22.79
C PRO A 612 -9.17 12.28 -22.93
N LYS A 613 -9.47 11.00 -22.66
CA LYS A 613 -10.84 10.46 -22.78
C LYS A 613 -11.80 11.16 -21.83
N LEU A 614 -11.39 11.31 -20.57
CA LEU A 614 -12.21 11.97 -19.55
C LEU A 614 -12.38 13.47 -19.84
N LYS A 615 -11.30 14.13 -20.26
CA LYS A 615 -11.32 15.54 -20.65
C LYS A 615 -12.31 15.81 -21.77
N GLU A 616 -12.34 14.96 -22.79
CA GLU A 616 -13.31 15.07 -23.89
C GLU A 616 -14.75 14.80 -23.42
N GLY A 617 -14.95 13.81 -22.54
CA GLY A 617 -16.25 13.58 -21.90
C GLY A 617 -16.76 14.82 -21.13
N LEU A 618 -15.88 15.49 -20.38
CA LEU A 618 -16.24 16.72 -19.65
C LEU A 618 -16.54 17.88 -20.61
N ARG A 619 -15.76 18.03 -21.68
CA ARG A 619 -16.00 19.04 -22.73
C ARG A 619 -17.34 18.82 -23.45
N GLN A 620 -17.70 17.57 -23.75
CA GLN A 620 -19.00 17.25 -24.34
C GLN A 620 -20.14 17.63 -23.40
N LYS A 621 -20.01 17.37 -22.10
CA LYS A 621 -20.99 17.81 -21.10
C LYS A 621 -21.06 19.33 -20.98
N LEU A 622 -19.93 20.03 -21.03
CA LEU A 622 -19.87 21.49 -21.04
C LEU A 622 -20.64 22.08 -22.23
N ASN A 623 -20.46 21.49 -23.41
CA ASN A 623 -21.13 21.91 -24.64
C ASN A 623 -22.64 21.54 -24.66
N ALA A 624 -23.01 20.44 -23.99
CA ALA A 624 -24.39 19.99 -23.88
C ALA A 624 -25.22 20.77 -22.84
N SER A 625 -24.55 21.44 -21.89
CA SER A 625 -25.16 22.30 -20.86
C SER A 625 -24.73 23.76 -21.02
N PRO A 626 -25.18 24.47 -22.07
CA PRO A 626 -25.01 25.91 -22.18
C PRO A 626 -26.01 26.60 -21.25
N GLU A 627 -25.73 26.72 -19.95
CA GLU A 627 -26.63 27.50 -19.08
C GLU A 627 -26.34 29.00 -19.13
N TYR A 628 -27.43 29.74 -19.31
CA TYR A 628 -27.53 31.19 -19.20
C TYR A 628 -26.82 31.70 -17.93
N PRO A 629 -26.11 32.83 -18.01
CA PRO A 629 -25.48 33.41 -16.82
C PRO A 629 -26.57 33.83 -15.83
N LEU A 630 -26.57 33.21 -14.65
CA LEU A 630 -27.16 33.81 -13.45
C LEU A 630 -26.38 35.10 -13.17
N SER A 631 -26.88 36.21 -13.72
CA SER A 631 -26.51 37.55 -13.30
C SER A 631 -26.92 37.69 -11.84
N ILE A 632 -25.98 37.46 -10.92
CA ILE A 632 -26.10 37.95 -9.55
C ILE A 632 -25.88 39.46 -9.65
N ASP A 633 -26.98 40.20 -9.81
CA ASP A 633 -27.00 41.62 -9.54
C ASP A 633 -26.56 41.84 -8.09
N MET A 634 -25.39 42.46 -7.93
CA MET A 634 -24.99 43.11 -6.70
C MET A 634 -25.99 44.24 -6.41
N MET A 635 -27.02 43.98 -5.61
CA MET A 635 -27.70 45.05 -4.89
C MET A 635 -26.95 45.35 -3.61
N HIS A 636 -26.22 46.47 -3.63
CA HIS A 636 -25.94 47.26 -2.44
C HIS A 636 -27.25 47.61 -1.71
N GLY A 637 -27.27 47.36 -0.41
CA GLY A 637 -28.30 47.78 0.54
C GLY A 637 -27.82 47.53 1.95
#